data_AF-A0A7S4CJY2-F1
#
_entry.id   AF-A0A7S4CJY2-F1
#
_cell.length_a   1.000
_cell.length_b   1.000
_cell.length_c   1.000
_cell.angle_alpha   90.00
_cell.angle_beta   90.00
_cell.angle_gamma   90.00
#
_symmetry.space_group_name_H-M   'P 1'
#
loop_
_entity.id
_entity.type
_entity.pdbx_description
1 polymer ?
#
loop_
_entity_poly.entity_id
_entity_poly.type
_entity_poly.pdbx_seq_one_letter_code
_entity_poly.pdbx_strand_id
1 'polypeptide(L)'
;VSPHVSPMVGGGDVSSLLLNAGFAMPTVDVERKVNKFADGMAVMRYLQSIGENNSLLSRRAFTPKATIDAAVQIYGEAFPHPDGDGVQCTFETVNFVGWAPDASQPQAKCRGSGEVSL
;
A
#
# COMPACT_ATOMS: atom_id res chain seq x y z
N VAL A 1 8.29 22.96 -1.13
CA VAL A 1 7.74 21.92 -0.23
C VAL A 1 8.26 20.58 -0.73
N SER A 2 9.10 19.87 0.02
CA SER A 2 9.62 18.55 -0.37
C SER A 2 8.72 17.47 0.23
N PRO A 3 8.36 16.40 -0.49
CA PRO A 3 7.69 15.26 0.12
C PRO A 3 8.61 14.64 1.17
N HIS A 4 8.02 14.20 2.28
CA HIS A 4 8.69 13.43 3.33
C HIS A 4 8.39 11.93 3.23
N VAL A 5 7.39 11.57 2.43
CA VAL A 5 6.89 10.21 2.21
C VAL A 5 6.88 9.94 0.71
N SER A 6 7.31 8.74 0.30
CA SER A 6 7.24 8.31 -1.10
C SER A 6 5.79 8.19 -1.55
N PRO A 7 5.46 8.50 -2.82
CA PRO A 7 4.13 8.26 -3.36
C PRO A 7 3.72 6.81 -3.14
N MET A 8 2.54 6.59 -2.57
CA MET A 8 1.96 5.26 -2.38
C MET A 8 0.97 4.99 -3.51
N VAL A 9 0.89 3.73 -3.93
CA VAL A 9 -0.01 3.27 -4.97
C VAL A 9 -1.29 2.76 -4.32
N GLY A 10 -2.46 3.23 -4.76
CA GLY A 10 -3.74 2.67 -4.37
C GLY A 10 -4.14 1.48 -5.24
N GLY A 11 -5.09 0.66 -4.79
CA GLY A 11 -5.59 -0.49 -5.57
C GLY A 11 -6.15 -0.12 -6.95
N GLY A 12 -6.79 1.05 -7.08
CA GLY A 12 -7.31 1.55 -8.36
C GLY A 12 -6.23 2.07 -9.33
N ASP A 13 -5.07 2.48 -8.81
CA ASP A 13 -3.97 2.94 -9.65
C ASP A 13 -3.30 1.75 -10.35
N VAL A 14 -3.23 0.59 -9.67
CA VAL A 14 -2.69 -0.66 -10.25
C VAL A 14 -3.55 -1.18 -11.39
N SER A 15 -4.87 -1.16 -11.26
CA SER A 15 -5.76 -1.63 -12.33
C SER A 15 -5.62 -0.77 -13.59
N SER A 16 -5.55 0.55 -13.40
CA SER A 16 -5.31 1.51 -14.48
C SER A 16 -3.94 1.29 -15.14
N LEU A 17 -2.89 1.03 -14.36
CA LEU A 17 -1.55 0.70 -14.86
C LEU A 17 -1.57 -0.56 -15.74
N LEU A 18 -2.22 -1.63 -15.29
CA LEU A 18 -2.27 -2.90 -16.02
C LEU A 18 -3.02 -2.77 -17.36
N LEU A 19 -4.14 -2.04 -17.37
CA LEU A 19 -4.88 -1.77 -18.61
C LEU A 19 -4.04 -0.95 -19.59
N ASN A 20 -3.36 0.09 -19.10
CA ASN A 20 -2.47 0.93 -19.92
C ASN A 20 -1.25 0.16 -20.44
N ALA A 21 -0.78 -0.84 -19.70
CA ALA A 21 0.28 -1.74 -20.13
C ALA A 21 -0.18 -2.82 -21.13
N GLY A 22 -1.48 -2.89 -21.45
CA GLY A 22 -2.04 -3.82 -22.43
C GLY A 22 -2.42 -5.20 -21.89
N PHE A 23 -2.47 -5.36 -20.56
CA PHE A 23 -3.01 -6.57 -19.94
C PHE A 23 -4.54 -6.55 -19.97
N ALA A 24 -5.13 -7.72 -20.17
CA ALA A 24 -6.56 -7.96 -20.13
C ALA A 24 -7.00 -8.55 -18.78
N MET A 25 -8.26 -8.33 -18.43
CA MET A 25 -8.89 -8.85 -17.20
C MET A 25 -8.05 -8.61 -15.92
N PRO A 26 -7.68 -7.35 -15.60
CA PRO A 26 -6.93 -7.06 -14.38
C PRO A 26 -7.80 -7.37 -13.16
N THR A 27 -7.27 -8.21 -12.27
CA THR A 27 -7.84 -8.44 -10.95
C THR A 27 -6.88 -7.86 -9.94
N VAL A 28 -7.38 -6.98 -9.08
CA VAL A 28 -6.60 -6.38 -7.99
C VAL A 28 -7.29 -6.72 -6.68
N ASP A 29 -6.51 -7.21 -5.74
CA ASP A 29 -6.92 -7.51 -4.37
C ASP A 29 -6.02 -6.74 -3.40
N VAL A 30 -6.61 -6.21 -2.33
CA VAL A 30 -5.87 -5.43 -1.33
C VAL A 30 -6.11 -6.06 0.03
N GLU A 31 -5.08 -6.72 0.55
CA GLU A 31 -5.10 -7.29 1.88
C GLU A 31 -4.58 -6.26 2.88
N ARG A 32 -5.36 -5.99 3.93
CA ARG A 32 -4.96 -5.14 5.04
C ARG A 32 -4.75 -5.98 6.29
N LYS A 33 -3.54 -5.93 6.86
CA LYS A 33 -3.17 -6.67 8.06
C LYS A 33 -2.65 -5.72 9.14
N VAL A 34 -3.24 -5.80 10.33
CA VAL A 34 -2.78 -5.07 11.51
C VAL A 34 -1.82 -5.95 12.29
N ASN A 35 -0.59 -5.50 12.46
CA ASN A 35 0.45 -6.19 13.20
C ASN A 35 0.77 -5.46 14.51
N LYS A 36 1.08 -6.23 15.55
CA LYS A 36 1.49 -5.72 16.86
C LYS A 36 3.01 -5.61 16.95
N PHE A 37 3.49 -4.50 17.51
CA PHE A 37 4.91 -4.27 17.83
C PHE A 37 5.07 -3.80 19.27
N ALA A 38 6.27 -3.96 19.82
CA ALA A 38 6.56 -3.54 21.20
C ALA A 38 6.50 -2.01 21.37
N ASP A 39 7.02 -1.25 20.42
CA ASP A 39 7.00 0.22 20.42
C ASP A 39 7.22 0.77 19.00
N GLY A 40 7.16 2.10 18.84
CA GLY A 40 7.44 2.75 17.56
C GLY A 40 8.88 2.56 17.04
N MET A 41 9.84 2.29 17.92
CA MET A 41 11.22 2.00 17.54
C MET A 41 11.34 0.62 16.87
N ALA A 42 10.62 -0.38 17.39
CA ALA A 42 10.52 -1.71 16.81
C ALA A 42 9.90 -1.65 15.40
N VAL A 43 8.86 -0.84 15.21
CA VAL A 43 8.27 -0.58 13.88
C VAL A 43 9.31 -0.02 12.91
N MET A 44 10.04 1.03 13.30
CA MET A 44 11.08 1.64 12.44
C MET A 44 12.19 0.66 12.06
N ARG A 45 12.66 -0.16 13.01
CA ARG A 45 13.68 -1.20 12.73
C ARG A 45 13.14 -2.27 11.79
N TYR A 46 11.90 -2.69 11.97
CA TYR A 46 11.25 -3.67 11.10
C TYR A 46 11.14 -3.14 9.66
N LEU A 47 10.65 -1.91 9.47
CA LEU A 47 10.57 -1.25 8.16
C LEU A 47 11.95 -1.19 7.49
N GLN A 48 12.99 -0.83 8.26
CA GLN A 48 14.35 -0.80 7.75
C GLN A 48 14.83 -2.19 7.29
N SER A 49 14.47 -3.26 8.01
CA SER A 49 14.86 -4.64 7.65
C SER A 49 14.19 -5.16 6.38
N ILE A 50 12.99 -4.70 6.06
CA ILE A 50 12.26 -5.09 4.84
C ILE A 50 12.57 -4.17 3.65
N GLY A 51 13.47 -3.20 3.83
CA GLY A 51 13.90 -2.29 2.76
C GLY A 51 13.01 -1.06 2.57
N GLU A 52 12.02 -0.83 3.45
CA GLU A 52 11.10 0.32 3.42
C GLU A 52 11.76 1.59 4.00
N ASN A 53 12.95 1.91 3.48
CA ASN A 53 13.67 3.14 3.82
C ASN A 53 13.26 4.28 2.88
N ASN A 54 13.42 5.53 3.33
CA ASN A 54 13.13 6.70 2.51
C ASN A 54 14.03 6.75 1.26
N SER A 55 13.41 6.59 0.08
CA SER A 55 14.05 6.54 -1.24
C SER A 55 14.07 7.89 -1.98
N LEU A 56 13.62 8.97 -1.34
CA LEU A 56 13.55 10.29 -1.98
C LEU A 56 14.95 10.89 -2.21
N LEU A 57 15.18 11.45 -3.40
CA LEU A 57 16.44 12.10 -3.77
C LEU A 57 16.73 13.34 -2.91
N SER A 58 15.69 14.07 -2.51
CA SER A 58 15.78 15.28 -1.68
C SER A 58 15.73 14.99 -0.17
N ARG A 59 15.92 13.73 0.26
CA ARG A 59 15.84 13.36 1.68
C ARG A 59 16.95 14.04 2.49
N ARG A 60 16.64 14.31 3.76
CA ARG A 60 17.65 14.76 4.72
C ARG A 60 18.63 13.63 5.00
N ALA A 61 19.94 13.89 4.91
CA ALA A 61 20.98 12.89 5.14
C ALA A 61 21.11 12.45 6.62
N PHE A 62 20.71 13.31 7.56
CA PHE A 62 20.85 13.06 9.00
C PHE A 62 19.58 13.41 9.77
N THR A 63 19.14 12.51 10.64
CA THR A 63 18.01 12.74 11.56
C THR A 63 18.52 12.75 12.99
N PRO A 64 18.32 13.84 13.76
CA PRO A 64 18.73 13.89 15.16
C PRO A 64 18.02 12.83 16.01
N LYS A 65 18.72 12.27 17.00
CA LYS A 65 18.15 11.30 17.95
C LYS A 65 16.90 11.83 18.65
N ALA A 66 16.90 13.09 19.09
CA ALA A 66 15.75 13.72 19.73
C ALA A 66 14.48 13.69 18.87
N THR A 67 14.62 13.80 17.54
CA THR A 67 13.48 13.70 16.61
C THR A 67 12.94 12.27 16.56
N ILE A 68 13.82 11.27 16.59
CA ILE A 68 13.41 9.85 16.61
C ILE A 68 12.70 9.55 17.93
N ASP A 69 13.24 10.00 19.06
CA ASP A 69 12.65 9.77 20.38
C ASP A 69 11.26 10.43 20.49
N ALA A 70 11.10 11.66 20.00
CA ALA A 70 9.81 12.33 19.91
C ALA A 70 8.82 11.59 19.00
N ALA A 71 9.29 11.09 17.84
CA ALA A 71 8.44 10.32 16.93
C ALA A 71 7.96 9.01 17.56
N VAL A 72 8.78 8.30 18.33
CA VAL A 72 8.38 7.09 19.06
C VAL A 72 7.28 7.39 20.07
N GLN A 73 7.41 8.49 20.83
CA GLN A 73 6.39 8.91 21.80
C GLN A 73 5.05 9.22 21.11
N ILE A 74 5.09 10.07 20.08
CA ILE A 74 3.89 10.44 19.31
C ILE A 74 3.25 9.20 18.69
N TYR A 75 4.04 8.25 18.19
CA TYR A 75 3.52 7.02 17.59
C TYR A 75 2.81 6.14 18.63
N GLY A 76 3.36 6.04 19.85
CA GLY A 76 2.74 5.31 20.95
C GLY A 76 1.41 5.89 21.39
N GLU A 77 1.28 7.22 21.41
CA GLU A 77 0.03 7.90 21.75
C GLU A 77 -1.02 7.83 20.64
N ALA A 78 -0.60 7.93 19.38
CA ALA A 78 -1.49 7.95 18.23
C ALA A 78 -2.01 6.55 17.84
N PHE A 79 -1.18 5.52 17.98
CA PHE A 79 -1.48 4.15 17.53
C PHE A 79 -1.24 3.09 18.62
N PRO A 80 -1.86 3.22 19.80
CA PRO A 80 -1.79 2.19 20.83
C PRO A 80 -2.44 0.89 20.33
N HIS A 81 -1.88 -0.25 20.73
CA HIS A 81 -2.51 -1.54 20.46
C HIS A 81 -3.76 -1.72 21.35
N PRO A 82 -4.87 -2.31 20.86
CA PRO A 82 -6.09 -2.51 21.65
C PRO A 82 -5.90 -3.26 22.98
N ASP A 83 -4.96 -4.20 23.02
CA ASP A 83 -4.62 -4.98 24.23
C ASP A 83 -3.92 -4.15 25.33
N GLY A 84 -3.59 -2.87 25.08
CA GLY A 84 -2.96 -1.97 26.06
C GLY A 84 -1.44 -2.13 26.20
N ASP A 85 -0.84 -3.10 25.52
CA ASP A 85 0.61 -3.31 25.46
C ASP A 85 1.09 -3.19 24.01
N GLY A 86 2.06 -2.32 23.76
CA GLY A 86 2.64 -2.07 22.45
C GLY A 86 1.84 -1.17 21.51
N VAL A 87 2.26 -1.13 20.26
CA VAL A 87 1.71 -0.30 19.20
C VAL A 87 1.21 -1.15 18.03
N GLN A 88 0.21 -0.64 17.32
CA GLN A 88 -0.29 -1.28 16.11
C GLN A 88 0.30 -0.61 14.86
N CYS A 89 0.66 -1.43 13.87
CA CYS A 89 1.11 -0.98 12.57
C CYS A 89 0.36 -1.75 11.49
N THR A 90 -0.31 -1.01 10.59
CA THR A 90 -1.11 -1.58 9.51
C THR A 90 -0.27 -1.69 8.25
N PHE A 91 -0.24 -2.88 7.67
CA PHE A 91 0.36 -3.17 6.37
C PHE A 91 -0.74 -3.43 5.35
N GLU A 92 -0.57 -2.85 4.17
CA GLU A 92 -1.44 -3.09 3.02
C GLU A 92 -0.61 -3.75 1.93
N THR A 93 -1.03 -4.94 1.53
CA THR A 93 -0.41 -5.70 0.44
C THR A 93 -1.36 -5.67 -0.74
N VAL A 94 -0.91 -5.07 -1.85
CA VAL A 94 -1.68 -5.03 -3.09
C VAL A 94 -1.24 -6.20 -3.97
N ASN A 95 -2.13 -7.17 -4.15
CA ASN A 95 -1.95 -8.29 -5.06
C ASN A 95 -2.65 -7.98 -6.37
N PHE A 96 -2.03 -8.29 -7.50
CA PHE A 96 -2.63 -8.06 -8.80
C PHE A 96 -2.25 -9.12 -9.80
N VAL A 97 -3.21 -9.45 -10.68
CA VAL A 97 -3.04 -10.41 -11.76
C VAL A 97 -3.61 -9.79 -13.03
N GLY A 98 -2.86 -9.87 -14.12
CA GLY A 98 -3.29 -9.46 -15.45
C GLY A 98 -2.94 -10.56 -16.46
N TRP A 99 -3.80 -10.73 -17.46
CA TRP A 99 -3.62 -11.75 -18.49
C TRP A 99 -3.08 -11.12 -19.77
N ALA A 100 -2.24 -11.83 -20.50
CA ALA A 100 -1.93 -11.46 -21.87
C ALA A 100 -3.23 -11.46 -22.69
N PRO A 101 -3.42 -10.51 -23.61
CA PRO A 101 -4.62 -10.47 -24.44
C PRO A 101 -4.69 -11.69 -25.36
N ASP A 102 -5.85 -12.32 -25.44
CA ASP A 102 -6.11 -13.46 -26.31
C ASP A 102 -7.49 -13.35 -26.97
N ALA A 103 -7.61 -13.81 -28.21
CA ALA A 103 -8.85 -13.69 -28.99
C ALA A 103 -10.01 -14.52 -28.42
N SER A 104 -9.73 -15.54 -27.59
CA SER A 104 -10.76 -16.33 -26.90
C SER A 104 -11.36 -15.62 -25.68
N GLN A 105 -10.82 -14.47 -25.28
CA GLN A 105 -11.28 -13.76 -24.10
C GLN A 105 -12.69 -13.18 -24.29
N PRO A 106 -13.55 -13.22 -23.26
CA PRO A 106 -14.89 -12.67 -23.35
C PRO A 106 -14.86 -11.18 -23.67
N GLN A 107 -15.46 -10.80 -24.80
CA GLN A 107 -15.68 -9.40 -25.14
C GLN A 107 -17.03 -8.94 -24.62
N ALA A 108 -17.11 -7.67 -24.19
CA ALA A 108 -18.37 -7.06 -23.85
C ALA A 108 -19.32 -7.15 -25.05
N LYS A 109 -20.53 -7.70 -24.85
CA LYS A 109 -21.54 -7.76 -25.90
C LYS A 109 -21.92 -6.35 -26.35
N CYS A 110 -22.34 -6.22 -27.60
CA CYS A 110 -22.85 -4.96 -28.12
C CYS A 110 -24.00 -4.43 -27.26
N ARG A 111 -23.97 -3.12 -26.97
CA ARG A 111 -25.08 -2.45 -26.27
C ARG A 111 -26.38 -2.72 -27.03
N GLY A 112 -27.43 -3.14 -26.32
CA GLY A 112 -28.74 -3.48 -26.92
C GLY A 112 -28.93 -4.96 -27.26
N SER A 113 -27.96 -5.84 -27.00
CA SER A 113 -28.08 -7.29 -27.21
C SER A 113 -28.84 -8.04 -26.09
N GLY A 114 -29.63 -7.34 -25.29
CA GLY A 114 -30.40 -7.95 -24.20
C GLY A 114 -31.70 -8.54 -24.74
N GLU A 115 -31.89 -9.86 -24.63
CA GLU A 115 -33.10 -10.55 -25.09
C GLU A 115 -34.22 -10.55 -24.04
N VAL A 116 -33.91 -10.19 -22.79
CA VAL A 116 -34.85 -10.17 -21.67
C VAL A 116 -35.03 -8.73 -21.20
N SER A 117 -36.28 -8.26 -21.18
CA SER A 117 -36.67 -7.01 -20.54
C SER A 117 -36.97 -7.31 -19.07
N LEU A 118 -36.21 -6.69 -18.16
CA LEU A 118 -36.51 -6.66 -16.73
C LEU A 118 -37.56 -5.58 -16.42
#